data_AF-A0A973MYU7-F1
#
_entry.id   AF-A0A973MYU7-F1
#
_cell.length_a   1.000
_cell.length_b   1.000
_cell.length_c   1.000
_cell.angle_alpha   90.00
_cell.angle_beta   90.00
_cell.angle_gamma   90.00
#
_symmetry.space_group_name_H-M   'P 1'
#
loop_
_entity.id
_entity.type
_entity.pdbx_description
1 polymer ?
#
loop_
_entity_poly.entity_id
_entity_poly.type
_entity_poly.pdbx_seq_one_letter_code
_entity_poly.pdbx_strand_id
1 'polypeptide(L)'
;HVIARGTSDQLKARTGGERVEVVVHEREHMSTAGEVLTGFGKGELTVEEHTRKLTVPVTGGAKLLAEVIRELDTRGIEIDDIGLRRPTLDDVFLSLTGHVAEVKDEENGTPAETKDRKQKKEAAK
;
A
#
# COMPACT_ATOMS: atom_id res chain seq x y z
N HIS A 1 -20.43 15.70 -21.67
CA HIS A 1 -21.65 15.71 -20.82
C HIS A 1 -22.24 14.31 -20.92
N VAL A 2 -22.11 13.38 -19.97
CA VAL A 2 -22.52 13.41 -18.56
C VAL A 2 -21.49 12.60 -17.75
N ILE A 3 -21.03 13.18 -16.65
CA ILE A 3 -19.99 12.64 -15.78
C ILE A 3 -20.67 11.65 -14.84
N ALA A 4 -20.22 10.38 -14.85
CA ALA A 4 -20.69 9.33 -13.96
C ALA A 4 -20.34 9.67 -12.50
N ARG A 5 -21.18 10.48 -11.86
CA ARG A 5 -21.00 11.05 -10.52
C ARG A 5 -21.34 10.07 -9.39
N GLY A 6 -21.45 8.76 -9.67
CA GLY A 6 -21.95 7.75 -8.72
C GLY A 6 -21.20 6.43 -8.66
N THR A 7 -20.25 6.15 -9.56
CA THR A 7 -19.59 4.83 -9.64
C THR A 7 -18.22 4.77 -8.96
N SER A 8 -17.49 5.88 -8.83
CA SER A 8 -16.18 5.87 -8.16
C SER A 8 -16.26 5.69 -6.65
N ASP A 9 -17.18 6.35 -5.95
CA ASP A 9 -17.36 6.15 -4.49
C ASP A 9 -17.85 4.72 -4.18
N GLN A 10 -18.73 4.16 -5.02
CA GLN A 10 -19.20 2.79 -4.86
C GLN A 10 -18.13 1.74 -5.24
N LEU A 11 -17.27 2.01 -6.24
CA LEU A 11 -16.13 1.13 -6.53
C LEU A 11 -15.04 1.25 -5.46
N LYS A 12 -14.77 2.45 -4.93
CA LYS A 12 -13.84 2.65 -3.80
C LYS A 12 -14.33 1.93 -2.55
N ALA A 13 -15.62 2.02 -2.25
CA ALA A 13 -16.25 1.29 -1.15
C ALA A 13 -16.24 -0.25 -1.34
N ARG A 14 -16.13 -0.74 -2.58
CA ARG A 14 -16.15 -2.18 -2.90
C ARG A 14 -14.77 -2.80 -3.22
N THR A 15 -13.77 -2.00 -3.55
CA THR A 15 -12.47 -2.51 -4.06
C THR A 15 -11.26 -1.78 -3.45
N GLY A 16 -11.42 -0.60 -2.86
CA GLY A 16 -10.34 0.17 -2.24
C GLY A 16 -10.51 0.32 -0.73
N GLY A 17 -10.29 -0.75 0.02
CA GLY A 17 -10.32 -0.69 1.49
C GLY A 17 -9.29 0.29 2.03
N GLU A 18 -9.68 1.11 3.01
CA GLU A 18 -8.73 1.95 3.74
C GLU A 18 -7.70 1.05 4.44
N ARG A 19 -6.47 1.52 4.63
CA ARG A 19 -5.44 0.78 5.36
C ARG A 19 -4.95 1.62 6.54
N VAL A 20 -4.82 0.99 7.70
CA VAL A 20 -4.14 1.59 8.85
C VAL A 20 -2.71 1.13 8.81
N GLU A 21 -1.79 2.07 8.93
CA GLU A 21 -0.35 1.86 9.02
C GLU A 21 0.11 2.32 10.41
N VAL A 22 0.80 1.46 11.14
CA VAL A 22 1.35 1.74 12.48
C VAL A 22 2.84 1.42 12.47
N VAL A 23 3.65 2.30 13.01
CA VAL A 23 5.06 2.04 13.31
C VAL A 23 5.22 1.97 14.81
N VAL A 24 5.66 0.83 15.33
CA VAL A 24 5.88 0.65 16.78
C VAL A 24 7.29 1.10 17.17
N HIS A 25 7.41 1.64 18.38
CA HIS A 25 8.71 2.07 18.92
C HIS A 25 9.67 0.87 19.07
N GLU A 26 9.18 -0.19 19.72
CA GLU A 26 9.96 -1.39 20.02
C GLU A 26 9.46 -2.61 19.26
N ARG A 27 10.40 -3.48 18.84
CA ARG A 27 10.08 -4.73 18.11
C ARG A 27 9.25 -5.70 18.96
N GLU A 28 9.43 -5.69 20.27
CA GLU A 28 8.73 -6.58 21.19
C GLU A 28 7.21 -6.34 21.17
N HIS A 29 6.79 -5.10 20.89
CA HIS A 29 5.38 -4.75 20.79
C HIS A 29 4.74 -5.10 19.45
N MET A 30 5.51 -5.54 18.44
CA MET A 30 4.96 -5.86 17.11
C MET A 30 3.92 -6.97 17.17
N SER A 31 4.13 -8.00 17.99
CA SER A 31 3.15 -9.09 18.12
C SER A 31 1.83 -8.56 18.71
N THR A 32 1.90 -7.84 19.83
CA THR A 32 0.70 -7.33 20.51
C THR A 32 -0.01 -6.25 19.69
N ALA A 33 0.73 -5.36 19.02
CA ALA A 33 0.17 -4.39 18.09
C ALA A 33 -0.51 -5.08 16.91
N GLY A 34 0.08 -6.17 16.39
CA GLY A 34 -0.51 -6.99 15.35
C GLY A 34 -1.84 -7.63 15.76
N GLU A 35 -1.93 -8.15 16.99
CA GLU A 35 -3.18 -8.68 17.54
C GLU A 35 -4.27 -7.61 17.62
N VAL A 36 -3.94 -6.41 18.12
CA VAL A 36 -4.85 -5.27 18.17
C VAL A 36 -5.35 -4.92 16.78
N LEU A 37 -4.43 -4.72 15.83
CA LEU A 37 -4.75 -4.35 14.46
C LEU A 37 -5.59 -5.40 13.74
N THR A 38 -5.35 -6.69 14.00
CA THR A 38 -6.16 -7.78 13.44
C THR A 38 -7.59 -7.77 13.98
N GLY A 39 -7.81 -7.32 15.22
CA GLY A 39 -9.16 -7.17 15.80
C GLY A 39 -10.01 -6.08 15.14
N PHE A 40 -9.38 -5.01 14.65
CA PHE A 40 -10.05 -3.92 13.92
C PHE A 40 -10.05 -4.11 12.40
N GLY A 41 -9.10 -4.89 11.89
CA GLY A 41 -8.92 -5.19 10.48
C GLY A 41 -9.97 -6.13 9.90
N LYS A 42 -10.13 -6.09 8.58
CA LYS A 42 -11.00 -7.02 7.83
C LYS A 42 -10.24 -7.90 6.85
N GLY A 43 -8.93 -8.03 7.01
CA GLY A 43 -8.08 -8.81 6.10
C GLY A 43 -6.72 -9.08 6.70
N GLU A 44 -5.79 -9.48 5.84
CA GLU A 44 -4.45 -9.90 6.25
C GLU A 44 -3.62 -8.73 6.77
N LEU A 45 -3.01 -8.96 7.94
CA LEU A 45 -2.01 -8.07 8.53
C LEU A 45 -0.68 -8.27 7.81
N THR A 46 -0.15 -7.19 7.25
CA THR A 46 1.20 -7.15 6.68
C THR A 46 2.15 -6.58 7.72
N VAL A 47 3.28 -7.27 7.95
CA VAL A 47 4.29 -6.87 8.93
C VAL A 47 5.64 -6.71 8.23
N GLU A 48 6.24 -5.54 8.38
CA GLU A 48 7.59 -5.22 7.91
C GLU A 48 8.53 -5.09 9.13
N GLU A 49 9.28 -6.15 9.44
CA GLU A 49 10.14 -6.21 10.64
C GLU A 49 11.31 -5.22 10.62
N HIS A 50 11.79 -4.86 9.44
CA HIS A 50 12.91 -3.93 9.24
C HIS A 50 12.52 -2.50 9.63
N THR A 51 11.31 -2.09 9.27
CA THR A 51 10.75 -0.75 9.55
C THR A 51 9.84 -0.72 10.78
N ARG A 52 9.60 -1.88 11.42
CA ARG A 52 8.62 -2.06 12.52
C ARG A 52 7.22 -1.59 12.15
N LYS A 53 6.87 -1.71 10.88
CA LYS A 53 5.63 -1.22 10.32
C LYS A 53 4.61 -2.35 10.22
N LEU A 54 3.40 -2.09 10.70
CA LEU A 54 2.26 -2.98 10.59
C LEU A 54 1.19 -2.30 9.76
N THR A 55 0.64 -3.03 8.78
CA THR A 55 -0.38 -2.51 7.88
C THR A 55 -1.55 -3.47 7.80
N VAL A 56 -2.76 -2.97 8.04
CA VAL A 56 -3.99 -3.79 7.98
C VAL A 56 -5.10 -3.08 7.20
N PRO A 57 -5.84 -3.78 6.33
CA PRO A 57 -7.02 -3.21 5.69
C PRO A 57 -8.16 -3.06 6.71
N VAL A 58 -8.79 -1.89 6.73
CA VAL A 58 -9.85 -1.50 7.65
C VAL A 58 -11.05 -0.89 6.92
N THR A 59 -12.14 -0.68 7.65
CA THR A 59 -13.28 0.11 7.19
C THR A 59 -13.81 0.91 8.36
N GLY A 60 -13.78 2.25 8.27
CA GLY A 60 -14.29 3.09 9.36
C GLY A 60 -13.63 4.46 9.49
N GLY A 61 -12.67 4.77 8.63
CA GLY A 61 -12.03 6.07 8.54
C GLY A 61 -11.36 6.51 9.84
N ALA A 62 -11.42 7.82 10.09
CA ALA A 62 -10.79 8.46 11.24
C ALA A 62 -11.36 7.98 12.59
N LYS A 63 -12.62 7.54 12.65
CA LYS A 63 -13.22 7.04 13.89
C LYS A 63 -12.53 5.75 14.35
N LEU A 64 -12.34 4.81 13.43
CA LEU A 64 -11.65 3.55 13.69
C LEU A 64 -10.18 3.81 14.04
N LEU A 65 -9.52 4.75 13.35
CA LEU A 65 -8.15 5.16 13.69
C LEU A 65 -8.05 5.60 15.16
N ALA A 66 -8.99 6.43 15.64
CA ALA A 66 -9.01 6.88 17.03
C ALA A 66 -9.28 5.74 18.03
N GLU A 67 -10.05 4.72 17.64
CA GLU A 67 -10.27 3.51 18.46
C GLU A 67 -8.99 2.66 18.56
N VAL A 68 -8.28 2.47 17.44
CA VAL A 68 -7.00 1.76 17.38
C VAL A 68 -5.97 2.45 18.29
N ILE A 69 -5.84 3.77 18.21
CA ILE A 69 -4.91 4.55 19.06
C ILE A 69 -5.20 4.30 20.54
N ARG A 70 -6.48 4.37 20.94
CA ARG A 70 -6.88 4.14 22.33
C ARG A 70 -6.60 2.72 22.81
N GLU A 71 -6.81 1.72 21.96
CA GLU A 71 -6.56 0.32 22.32
C GLU A 71 -5.05 0.05 22.48
N LEU A 72 -4.23 0.61 21.59
CA LEU A 72 -2.76 0.51 21.71
C LEU A 72 -2.26 1.18 22.99
N ASP A 73 -2.77 2.39 23.30
CA ASP A 73 -2.45 3.13 24.52
C ASP A 73 -2.89 2.38 25.79
N THR A 74 -4.09 1.79 25.79
CA THR A 74 -4.60 0.98 26.91
C THR A 74 -3.71 -0.24 27.21
N ARG A 75 -3.01 -0.75 26.19
CA ARG A 75 -2.06 -1.87 26.32
C ARG A 75 -0.62 -1.42 26.59
N GLY A 76 -0.37 -0.12 26.71
CA GLY A 76 0.96 0.45 26.93
C GLY A 76 1.89 0.26 25.74
N ILE A 77 1.36 0.21 24.51
CA ILE A 77 2.16 0.06 23.30
C ILE A 77 2.55 1.44 22.79
N GLU A 78 3.84 1.78 22.88
CA GLU A 78 4.37 3.00 22.31
C GLU A 78 4.52 2.88 20.78
N ILE A 79 4.06 3.91 20.07
CA ILE A 79 4.11 4.01 18.62
C ILE A 79 4.91 5.24 18.20
N ASP A 80 5.73 5.07 17.16
CA ASP A 80 6.48 6.16 16.53
C ASP A 80 5.59 6.94 15.55
N ASP A 81 4.70 6.23 14.83
CA ASP A 81 3.83 6.83 13.82
C ASP A 81 2.53 6.01 13.62
N ILE A 82 1.45 6.68 13.24
CA ILE A 82 0.20 6.04 12.85
C ILE A 82 -0.54 6.85 11.78
N GLY A 83 -0.98 6.17 10.73
CA GLY A 83 -1.64 6.79 9.58
C GLY A 83 -2.82 5.98 9.06
N LEU A 84 -3.76 6.69 8.44
CA LEU A 84 -4.82 6.10 7.64
C LEU A 84 -4.56 6.41 6.17
N ARG A 85 -4.27 5.38 5.38
CA ARG A 85 -4.05 5.49 3.94
C ARG A 85 -5.31 5.08 3.19
N ARG A 86 -5.86 6.01 2.42
CA ARG A 86 -6.94 5.72 1.48
C ARG A 86 -6.33 5.39 0.12
N PRO A 87 -6.62 4.21 -0.47
CA PRO A 87 -6.15 3.91 -1.80
C PRO A 87 -6.72 4.93 -2.80
N THR A 88 -5.86 5.36 -3.69
CA THR A 88 -6.23 6.22 -4.81
C THR A 88 -6.99 5.38 -5.86
N LEU A 89 -7.59 6.06 -6.84
CA LEU A 89 -8.29 5.35 -7.92
C LEU A 89 -7.30 4.50 -8.73
N ASP A 90 -6.06 4.98 -8.87
CA ASP A 90 -4.97 4.28 -9.55
C ASP A 90 -4.58 2.97 -8.84
N ASP A 91 -4.51 2.98 -7.50
CA ASP A 91 -4.21 1.78 -6.69
C ASP A 91 -5.28 0.67 -6.86
N VAL A 92 -6.55 1.08 -6.95
CA VAL A 92 -7.68 0.16 -7.19
C VAL A 92 -7.66 -0.36 -8.62
N PHE A 93 -7.30 0.49 -9.59
CA PHE A 93 -7.17 0.10 -10.98
C PHE A 93 -6.05 -0.92 -11.17
N LEU A 94 -4.89 -0.70 -10.55
CA LEU A 94 -3.74 -1.63 -10.54
C LEU A 94 -4.10 -2.99 -9.92
N SER A 95 -4.84 -2.98 -8.79
CA SER A 95 -5.28 -4.20 -8.12
C SER A 95 -6.28 -5.02 -8.95
N LEU A 96 -7.08 -4.36 -9.79
CA LEU A 96 -8.05 -5.03 -10.67
C LEU A 96 -7.41 -5.59 -11.94
N THR A 97 -6.31 -5.00 -12.42
CA THR A 97 -5.60 -5.43 -13.65
C THR A 97 -4.47 -6.44 -13.43
N GLY A 98 -4.20 -6.82 -12.18
CA GLY A 98 -3.39 -8.00 -11.85
C GLY A 98 -1.93 -7.97 -12.31
N HIS A 99 -1.31 -6.80 -12.50
CA HIS A 99 0.11 -6.71 -12.82
C HIS A 99 0.82 -5.63 -12.00
N VAL A 100 1.83 -6.09 -11.28
CA VAL A 100 2.82 -5.34 -10.48
C VAL A 100 3.34 -4.15 -11.28
N ALA A 101 3.04 -2.93 -10.82
CA ALA A 101 3.85 -1.76 -11.14
C ALA A 101 4.72 -1.49 -9.91
N GLU A 102 5.95 -1.99 -9.95
CA GLU A 102 7.02 -1.51 -9.06
C GLU A 102 7.14 0.01 -9.22
N VAL A 103 7.10 0.72 -8.10
CA VAL A 103 7.45 2.14 -7.98
C VAL A 103 8.30 2.16 -6.71
N LYS A 104 9.61 2.45 -6.71
CA LYS A 104 10.42 3.54 -7.28
C LYS A 104 11.90 3.08 -7.17
N ASP A 105 12.83 3.57 -7.99
CA ASP A 105 13.55 4.80 -7.67
C ASP A 105 14.06 5.56 -8.90
N GLU A 106 14.05 6.88 -8.76
CA GLU A 106 14.55 7.88 -9.70
C GLU A 106 16.08 7.89 -9.68
N GLU A 107 16.74 7.89 -10.85
CA GLU A 107 17.98 8.64 -11.01
C GLU A 107 18.18 9.12 -12.46
N ASN A 108 18.39 10.43 -12.57
CA ASN A 108 18.69 11.20 -13.77
C ASN A 108 19.91 10.65 -14.54
N GLY A 109 19.81 10.53 -15.87
CA GLY A 109 20.97 10.26 -16.73
C GLY A 109 20.67 10.24 -18.22
N THR A 110 20.64 11.44 -18.83
CA THR A 110 20.98 11.85 -20.21
C THR A 110 20.82 10.87 -21.41
N PRO A 111 20.18 11.28 -22.53
CA PRO A 111 20.07 10.45 -23.73
C PRO A 111 21.22 10.68 -24.72
N ALA A 112 21.95 9.64 -25.14
CA ALA A 112 22.72 9.67 -26.39
C ALA A 112 23.21 8.29 -26.86
N GLU A 113 23.16 8.12 -28.19
CA GLU A 113 23.95 7.22 -29.04
C GLU A 113 23.42 5.79 -29.35
N THR A 114 22.55 5.79 -30.36
CA THR A 114 22.49 4.84 -31.47
C THR A 114 23.85 4.24 -31.85
N LYS A 115 23.96 2.90 -31.78
CA LYS A 115 24.93 2.13 -32.58
C LYS A 115 24.23 1.09 -33.43
N ASP A 116 24.02 1.52 -34.67
CA ASP A 116 23.82 0.71 -35.86
C ASP A 116 25.07 -0.17 -36.10
N ARG A 117 24.96 -1.50 -36.02
CA ARG A 117 25.58 -2.41 -37.00
C ARG A 117 25.23 -3.89 -36.80
N LYS A 118 24.57 -4.41 -37.85
CA LYS A 118 24.91 -5.64 -38.57
C LYS A 118 24.31 -6.98 -38.08
N GLN A 119 23.09 -7.25 -38.56
CA GLN A 119 22.68 -8.60 -38.96
C GLN A 119 22.26 -8.59 -40.43
N LYS A 120 22.97 -9.34 -41.27
CA LYS A 120 22.30 -10.19 -42.26
C LYS A 120 23.21 -11.34 -42.67
N LYS A 121 22.74 -12.54 -42.32
CA LYS A 121 23.18 -13.85 -42.77
C LYS A 121 22.43 -14.19 -44.08
N GLU A 122 23.03 -15.11 -44.85
CA GLU A 122 22.40 -15.98 -45.88
C GLU A 122 21.95 -15.32 -47.19
N ALA A 123 21.96 -15.96 -48.35
CA ALA A 123 22.53 -17.19 -48.89
C ALA A 123 22.21 -17.15 -50.40
N ALA A 124 23.11 -17.61 -51.27
CA ALA A 124 22.75 -18.06 -52.62
C ALA A 124 23.95 -18.85 -53.20
N LYS A 125 23.81 -20.17 -53.21
CA LYS A 125 24.43 -21.05 -54.20
C LYS A 125 23.32 -21.84 -54.84
#